data_AF-A0ABD2U9D0-F1
#
_entry.id   AF-A0ABD2U9D0-F1
#
_cell.length_a   1.000
_cell.length_b   1.000
_cell.length_c   1.000
_cell.angle_alpha   90.00
_cell.angle_beta   90.00
_cell.angle_gamma   90.00
#
_symmetry.space_group_name_H-M   'P 1'
#
loop_
_entity.id
_entity.type
_entity.pdbx_description
1 polymer ?
#
loop_
_entity_poly.entity_id
_entity_poly.type
_entity_poly.pdbx_seq_one_letter_code
_entity_poly.pdbx_strand_id
1 'polypeptide(L)'
;MSNFDRGKELVEGSSRSPGDQPATPSRYESQKRRDWNTFGQYLRNQRPPVSMSQCNSNHVLEFLRYLDQFGKTKVHLQGCIFYGQPEPPAPCTCPLRQAWGSLDALIGRLRAAYEENGGSPETNPFASGAIRVYLREVKECQAKARGIPYKKKKKKASESKGDDDCTSSHPFS
;
A
#
# COMPACT_ATOMS: atom_id res chain seq x y z
N MET A 1 -63.83 29.43 36.40
CA MET A 1 -63.67 28.08 35.82
C MET A 1 -62.27 28.03 35.22
N SER A 2 -61.35 27.13 35.47
CA SER A 2 -61.06 26.14 36.50
C SER A 2 -59.60 25.76 36.20
N ASN A 3 -58.75 25.63 37.22
CA ASN A 3 -57.35 25.24 37.10
C ASN A 3 -57.17 23.91 36.36
N PHE A 4 -56.07 23.74 35.62
CA PHE A 4 -55.35 22.45 35.60
C PHE A 4 -53.83 22.68 35.51
N ASP A 5 -53.23 22.57 36.69
CA ASP A 5 -51.84 22.24 36.94
C ASP A 5 -51.64 20.73 36.67
N ARG A 6 -50.51 20.33 36.06
CA ARG A 6 -49.70 19.17 36.50
C ARG A 6 -48.55 18.90 35.55
N GLY A 7 -47.35 19.13 36.07
CA GLY A 7 -46.15 18.45 35.61
C GLY A 7 -46.30 16.93 35.68
N LYS A 8 -45.57 16.25 34.79
CA LYS A 8 -45.45 14.79 34.80
C LYS A 8 -43.98 14.43 34.71
N GLU A 9 -43.44 14.07 35.87
CA GLU A 9 -42.17 13.39 36.07
C GLU A 9 -42.20 11.94 35.56
N LEU A 10 -40.98 11.44 35.34
CA LEU A 10 -40.48 10.06 35.34
C LEU A 10 -41.25 9.00 34.52
N VAL A 11 -40.60 8.57 33.43
CA VAL A 11 -40.57 7.16 33.06
C VAL A 11 -39.14 6.64 33.16
N GLU A 12 -38.91 5.84 34.19
CA GLU A 12 -37.74 5.00 34.39
C GLU A 12 -37.78 3.87 33.35
N GLY A 13 -36.77 3.85 32.46
CA GLY A 13 -36.74 2.99 31.29
C GLY A 13 -35.37 2.35 31.09
N SER A 14 -35.07 1.36 31.94
CA SER A 14 -34.17 0.23 31.68
C SER A 14 -32.73 0.57 31.26
N SER A 15 -31.84 0.64 32.26
CA SER A 15 -30.39 0.51 32.09
C SER A 15 -30.04 -0.79 31.37
N ARG A 16 -29.85 -0.71 30.06
CA ARG A 16 -29.15 -1.76 29.30
C ARG A 16 -27.67 -1.59 29.62
N SER A 17 -27.10 -2.57 30.31
CA SER A 17 -25.65 -2.71 30.44
C SER A 17 -25.02 -2.66 29.04
N PRO A 18 -23.88 -1.98 28.81
CA PRO A 18 -23.15 -2.11 27.57
C PRO A 18 -22.49 -3.50 27.55
N GLY A 19 -23.30 -4.51 27.24
CA GLY A 19 -22.83 -5.84 26.90
C GLY A 19 -22.15 -5.78 25.55
N ASP A 20 -20.82 -5.83 25.60
CA ASP A 20 -19.91 -6.48 24.65
C ASP A 20 -20.49 -6.73 23.25
N GLN A 21 -20.78 -5.65 22.51
CA GLN A 21 -20.92 -5.72 21.06
C GLN A 21 -19.49 -5.84 20.53
N PRO A 22 -19.13 -6.86 19.71
CA PRO A 22 -17.82 -6.90 19.11
C PRO A 22 -17.64 -5.59 18.31
N ALA A 23 -16.76 -4.72 18.83
CA ALA A 23 -16.54 -3.42 18.25
C ALA A 23 -16.22 -3.59 16.77
N THR A 24 -16.96 -2.90 15.90
CA THR A 24 -16.69 -2.96 14.47
C THR A 24 -15.22 -2.59 14.26
N PRO A 25 -14.41 -3.46 13.63
CA PRO A 25 -12.99 -3.19 13.50
C PRO A 25 -12.80 -1.85 12.79
N SER A 26 -11.87 -1.05 13.30
CA SER A 26 -11.49 0.21 12.67
C SER A 26 -11.31 0.03 11.16
N ARG A 27 -11.60 1.06 10.37
CA ARG A 27 -11.40 1.04 8.92
C ARG A 27 -10.02 0.50 8.54
N TYR A 28 -9.00 0.86 9.32
CA TYR A 28 -7.64 0.37 9.15
C TYR A 28 -7.54 -1.15 9.37
N GLU A 29 -8.09 -1.67 10.46
CA GLU A 29 -8.10 -3.10 10.80
C GLU A 29 -8.81 -3.94 9.74
N SER A 30 -9.98 -3.48 9.28
CA SER A 30 -10.71 -4.13 8.19
C SER A 30 -9.89 -4.17 6.89
N GLN A 31 -9.16 -3.09 6.57
CA GLN A 31 -8.30 -3.06 5.39
C GLN A 31 -7.12 -4.01 5.54
N LYS A 32 -6.43 -3.98 6.68
CA LYS A 32 -5.29 -4.84 6.99
C LYS A 32 -5.66 -6.31 6.87
N ARG A 33 -6.81 -6.71 7.44
CA ARG A 33 -7.32 -8.09 7.34
C ARG A 33 -7.61 -8.51 5.90
N ARG A 34 -8.19 -7.63 5.08
CA ARG A 34 -8.42 -7.92 3.65
C ARG A 34 -7.13 -8.11 2.87
N ASP A 35 -6.16 -7.23 3.11
CA ASP A 35 -4.86 -7.29 2.46
C ASP A 35 -4.11 -8.56 2.84
N TRP A 36 -4.12 -8.92 4.13
CA TRP A 36 -3.55 -10.15 4.65
C TRP A 36 -4.17 -11.40 4.00
N ASN A 37 -5.50 -11.47 3.96
CA ASN A 37 -6.21 -12.57 3.33
C ASN A 37 -5.90 -12.67 1.82
N THR A 38 -5.80 -11.53 1.14
CA THR A 38 -5.45 -11.46 -0.28
C THR A 38 -4.03 -12.00 -0.51
N PHE A 39 -3.08 -11.61 0.33
CA PHE A 39 -1.71 -12.12 0.27
C PHE A 39 -1.65 -13.62 0.54
N GLY A 40 -2.33 -14.11 1.58
CA GLY A 40 -2.40 -15.54 1.90
C GLY A 40 -3.06 -16.36 0.78
N GLN A 41 -4.07 -15.82 0.09
CA GLN A 41 -4.64 -16.45 -1.10
C GLN A 41 -3.64 -16.47 -2.26
N TYR A 42 -2.90 -15.38 -2.48
CA TYR A 42 -1.85 -15.32 -3.49
C TYR A 42 -0.77 -16.39 -3.27
N LEU A 43 -0.32 -16.61 -2.03
CA LEU A 43 0.67 -17.66 -1.72
C LEU A 43 0.14 -19.08 -1.98
N ARG A 44 -1.13 -19.35 -1.62
CA ARG A 44 -1.77 -20.65 -1.89
C ARG A 44 -1.97 -20.92 -3.38
N ASN A 45 -2.06 -19.87 -4.20
CA ASN A 45 -2.20 -19.98 -5.65
C ASN A 45 -0.85 -20.16 -6.37
N GLN A 46 0.28 -20.09 -5.66
CA GLN A 46 1.60 -20.37 -6.25
C GLN A 46 1.71 -21.84 -6.67
N ARG A 47 2.66 -22.12 -7.58
CA ARG A 47 2.97 -23.47 -8.05
C ARG A 47 4.47 -23.74 -7.86
N PRO A 48 4.88 -24.47 -6.80
CA PRO A 48 4.04 -25.09 -5.75
C PRO A 48 3.41 -24.07 -4.78
N PRO A 49 2.31 -24.41 -4.07
CA PRO A 49 1.74 -23.55 -3.04
C PRO A 49 2.74 -23.25 -1.94
N VAL A 50 2.77 -22.00 -1.47
CA VAL A 50 3.72 -21.53 -0.46
C VAL A 50 2.99 -21.32 0.85
N SER A 51 3.50 -21.87 1.95
CA SER A 51 2.99 -21.56 3.29
C SER A 51 3.53 -20.22 3.79
N MET A 52 2.85 -19.61 4.77
CA MET A 52 3.35 -18.37 5.40
C MET A 52 4.75 -18.55 6.03
N SER A 53 5.07 -19.74 6.54
CA SER A 53 6.38 -20.04 7.14
C SER A 53 7.52 -20.13 6.12
N GLN A 54 7.20 -20.46 4.85
CA GLN A 54 8.15 -20.52 3.74
C GLN A 54 8.18 -19.22 2.93
N CYS A 55 7.29 -18.27 3.24
CA CYS A 55 7.25 -16.97 2.60
C CYS A 55 8.55 -16.21 2.85
N ASN A 56 9.06 -15.57 1.81
CA ASN A 56 10.27 -14.77 1.84
C ASN A 56 10.06 -13.49 1.01
N SER A 57 11.05 -12.61 0.95
CA SER A 57 10.90 -11.32 0.28
C SER A 57 10.64 -11.42 -1.23
N ASN A 58 11.05 -12.50 -1.91
CA ASN A 58 10.78 -12.65 -3.34
C ASN A 58 9.29 -12.84 -3.62
N HIS A 59 8.61 -13.69 -2.83
CA HIS A 59 7.15 -13.85 -2.93
C HIS A 59 6.41 -12.53 -2.69
N VAL A 60 6.92 -11.70 -1.78
CA VAL A 60 6.36 -10.35 -1.54
C VAL A 60 6.57 -9.44 -2.74
N LEU A 61 7.77 -9.43 -3.35
CA LEU A 61 8.04 -8.63 -4.55
C LEU A 61 7.17 -9.05 -5.73
N GLU A 62 7.02 -10.35 -5.97
CA GLU A 62 6.16 -10.88 -7.01
C GLU A 62 4.69 -10.52 -6.77
N PHE A 63 4.22 -10.58 -5.52
CA PHE A 63 2.89 -10.11 -5.16
C PHE A 63 2.69 -8.63 -5.48
N LEU A 64 3.66 -7.76 -5.15
CA LEU A 64 3.58 -6.34 -5.47
C LEU A 64 3.54 -6.10 -6.99
N ARG A 65 4.35 -6.83 -7.76
CA ARG A 65 4.34 -6.77 -9.24
C ARG A 65 3.04 -7.28 -9.84
N TYR A 66 2.43 -8.29 -9.22
CA TYR A 66 1.11 -8.79 -9.61
C TYR A 66 0.03 -7.72 -9.39
N LEU A 67 -0.02 -7.09 -8.22
CA LEU A 67 -0.98 -6.02 -7.92
C LEU A 67 -0.84 -4.80 -8.83
N ASP A 68 0.38 -4.55 -9.28
CA ASP A 68 0.72 -3.44 -10.17
C ASP A 68 -0.03 -3.50 -11.51
N GLN A 69 -0.45 -4.69 -11.96
CA GLN A 69 -1.23 -4.89 -13.20
C GLN A 69 -2.66 -4.34 -13.11
N PHE A 70 -3.21 -4.24 -11.89
CA PHE A 70 -4.58 -3.78 -11.62
C PHE A 70 -4.61 -2.34 -11.08
N GLY A 71 -3.55 -1.60 -11.37
CA GLY A 71 -3.39 -0.21 -11.01
C GLY A 71 -4.44 0.72 -11.61
N LYS A 72 -4.59 1.90 -11.00
CA LYS A 72 -5.44 2.99 -11.52
C LYS A 72 -4.66 4.23 -11.90
N THR A 73 -3.34 4.24 -11.67
CA THR A 73 -2.48 5.38 -11.95
C THR A 73 -1.84 5.20 -13.32
N LYS A 74 -1.98 6.17 -14.22
CA LYS A 74 -1.19 6.19 -15.46
C LYS A 74 0.28 6.49 -15.12
N VAL A 75 1.19 5.61 -15.54
CA VAL A 75 2.63 5.81 -15.38
C VAL A 75 3.27 5.78 -16.76
N HIS A 76 3.81 6.92 -17.18
CA HIS A 76 4.44 7.07 -18.48
C HIS A 76 5.77 6.30 -18.53
N LEU A 77 5.98 5.52 -19.59
CA LEU A 77 7.26 4.86 -19.87
C LEU A 77 8.26 5.88 -20.43
N GLN A 78 9.57 5.65 -20.27
CA GLN A 78 10.62 6.58 -20.69
C GLN A 78 10.51 7.02 -22.17
N GLY A 79 10.03 6.16 -23.05
CA GLY A 79 9.81 6.48 -24.47
C GLY A 79 8.48 7.19 -24.79
N CYS A 80 7.66 7.51 -23.79
CA CYS A 80 6.40 8.20 -24.01
C CYS A 80 6.63 9.70 -24.23
N ILE A 81 5.94 10.29 -25.21
CA ILE A 81 5.98 11.74 -25.48
C ILE A 81 5.54 12.61 -24.29
N PHE A 82 4.77 12.02 -23.36
CA PHE A 82 4.29 12.67 -22.15
C PHE A 82 5.15 12.34 -20.91
N TYR A 83 6.26 11.63 -21.07
CA TYR A 83 7.14 11.34 -19.95
C TYR A 83 7.68 12.65 -19.36
N GLY A 84 7.51 12.82 -18.04
CA GLY A 84 7.94 14.05 -17.37
C GLY A 84 6.97 15.23 -17.55
N GLN A 85 5.75 15.01 -18.06
CA GLN A 85 4.72 16.04 -18.15
C GLN A 85 3.66 15.85 -17.05
N PRO A 86 3.49 16.80 -16.12
CA PRO A 86 2.51 16.69 -15.03
C PRO A 86 1.05 16.65 -15.50
N GLU A 87 0.77 17.37 -16.58
CA GLU A 87 -0.58 17.52 -17.13
C GLU A 87 -0.53 17.24 -18.65
N PRO A 88 -0.57 15.95 -19.05
CA PRO A 88 -0.48 15.59 -20.46
C PRO A 88 -1.74 16.04 -21.22
N PRO A 89 -1.59 16.76 -22.36
CA PRO A 89 -2.72 17.33 -23.09
C PRO A 89 -3.54 16.30 -23.89
N ALA A 90 -3.08 15.05 -23.99
CA ALA A 90 -3.75 13.98 -24.71
C ALA A 90 -3.50 12.61 -24.05
N PRO A 91 -4.34 11.58 -24.32
CA PRO A 91 -4.14 10.24 -23.77
C PRO A 91 -2.94 9.51 -24.39
N CYS A 92 -2.43 8.49 -23.67
CA CYS A 92 -1.42 7.57 -24.20
C CYS A 92 -1.68 6.11 -23.82
N THR A 93 -0.99 5.23 -24.52
CA THR A 93 -1.04 3.76 -24.38
C THR A 93 -0.23 3.23 -23.19
N CYS A 94 0.37 4.11 -22.38
CA CYS A 94 1.12 3.66 -21.21
C CYS A 94 0.23 2.88 -20.23
N PRO A 95 0.78 1.87 -19.53
CA PRO A 95 0.01 1.03 -18.63
C PRO A 95 -0.51 1.79 -17.42
N LEU A 96 -1.61 1.28 -16.85
CA LEU A 96 -2.03 1.66 -15.51
C LEU A 96 -1.28 0.80 -14.48
N ARG A 97 -0.82 1.45 -13.41
CA ARG A 97 0.07 0.90 -12.38
C ARG A 97 -0.43 1.32 -11.01
N GLN A 98 -0.03 0.63 -9.95
CA GLN A 98 -0.37 1.02 -8.59
C GLN A 98 0.37 2.30 -8.23
N ALA A 99 -0.29 3.22 -7.52
CA ALA A 99 0.42 4.39 -7.01
C ALA A 99 1.44 3.93 -5.96
N TRP A 100 2.64 4.53 -5.98
CA TRP A 100 3.68 4.23 -4.99
C TRP A 100 3.15 4.25 -3.54
N GLY A 101 2.40 5.29 -3.17
CA GLY A 101 1.85 5.42 -1.82
C GLY A 101 0.85 4.32 -1.44
N SER A 102 0.14 3.73 -2.42
CA SER A 102 -0.74 2.60 -2.18
C SER A 102 0.04 1.31 -1.88
N LEU A 103 1.14 1.07 -2.59
CA LEU A 103 2.03 -0.07 -2.34
C LEU A 103 2.75 0.06 -0.99
N ASP A 104 3.25 1.26 -0.67
CA ASP A 104 3.92 1.54 0.60
C ASP A 104 2.97 1.32 1.80
N ALA A 105 1.75 1.87 1.72
CA ALA A 105 0.75 1.68 2.75
C ALA A 105 0.30 0.20 2.88
N LEU A 106 0.22 -0.54 1.78
CA LEU A 106 -0.07 -1.98 1.79
C LEU A 106 1.03 -2.75 2.53
N ILE A 107 2.30 -2.49 2.23
CA ILE A 107 3.43 -3.13 2.91
C ILE A 107 3.43 -2.81 4.41
N GLY A 108 3.13 -1.56 4.79
CA GLY A 108 2.97 -1.18 6.19
C GLY A 108 1.90 -2.01 6.90
N ARG A 109 0.73 -2.21 6.27
CA ARG A 109 -0.33 -3.06 6.82
C ARG A 109 0.05 -4.53 6.90
N LEU A 110 0.72 -5.07 5.87
CA LEU A 110 1.16 -6.47 5.86
C LEU A 110 2.25 -6.76 6.89
N ARG A 111 3.14 -5.80 7.18
CA ARG A 111 4.10 -5.91 8.29
C ARG A 111 3.38 -6.07 9.63
N ALA A 112 2.45 -5.17 9.92
CA ALA A 112 1.65 -5.22 11.15
C ALA A 112 0.81 -6.51 11.24
N ALA A 113 0.21 -6.93 10.12
CA ALA A 113 -0.55 -8.18 10.07
C ALA A 113 0.33 -9.41 10.36
N TYR A 114 1.57 -9.44 9.86
CA TYR A 114 2.50 -10.52 10.11
C TYR A 114 2.83 -10.66 11.61
N GLU A 115 3.09 -9.54 12.27
CA GLU A 115 3.40 -9.51 13.71
C GLU A 115 2.20 -9.96 14.56
N GLU A 116 0.99 -9.52 14.20
CA GLU A 116 -0.24 -9.95 14.87
C GLU A 116 -0.60 -11.43 14.66
N ASN A 117 -0.08 -12.04 13.59
CA ASN A 117 -0.24 -13.48 13.33
C ASN A 117 0.93 -14.31 13.89
N GLY A 118 1.67 -13.76 14.86
CA GLY A 118 2.73 -14.47 15.61
C GLY A 118 4.11 -14.43 14.94
N GLY A 119 4.27 -13.65 13.87
CA GLY A 119 5.57 -13.42 13.25
C GLY A 119 6.45 -12.46 14.06
N SER A 120 7.77 -12.64 14.01
CA SER A 120 8.69 -11.69 14.66
C SER A 120 9.09 -10.55 13.72
N PRO A 121 9.36 -9.33 14.23
CA PRO A 121 9.85 -8.23 13.41
C PRO A 121 11.14 -8.54 12.62
N GLU A 122 12.03 -9.36 13.20
CA GLU A 122 13.33 -9.73 12.63
C GLU A 122 13.21 -10.69 11.45
N THR A 123 12.20 -11.56 11.48
CA THR A 123 11.94 -12.57 10.43
C THR A 123 10.93 -12.09 9.40
N ASN A 124 10.43 -10.85 9.54
CA ASN A 124 9.33 -10.31 8.76
C ASN A 124 9.73 -10.14 7.27
N PRO A 125 9.14 -10.91 6.32
CA PRO A 125 9.53 -10.85 4.92
C PRO A 125 9.18 -9.51 4.26
N PHE A 126 8.18 -8.80 4.79
CA PHE A 126 7.78 -7.47 4.32
C PHE A 126 8.75 -6.38 4.76
N ALA A 127 9.59 -6.62 5.78
CA ALA A 127 10.60 -5.70 6.30
C ALA A 127 11.98 -5.82 5.60
N SER A 128 12.13 -6.77 4.69
CA SER A 128 13.38 -7.01 3.95
C SER A 128 13.92 -5.77 3.23
N GLY A 129 15.26 -5.69 3.12
CA GLY A 129 15.96 -4.65 2.35
C GLY A 129 15.51 -4.59 0.89
N ALA A 130 15.25 -5.74 0.27
CA ALA A 130 14.80 -5.81 -1.13
C ALA A 130 13.46 -5.08 -1.35
N ILE A 131 12.53 -5.17 -0.38
CA ILE A 131 11.24 -4.45 -0.44
C ILE A 131 11.45 -2.94 -0.37
N ARG A 132 12.37 -2.49 0.49
CA ARG A 132 12.71 -1.07 0.64
C ARG A 132 13.34 -0.49 -0.64
N VAL A 133 14.23 -1.25 -1.28
CA VAL A 133 14.84 -0.87 -2.56
C VAL A 133 13.78 -0.78 -3.65
N TYR A 134 12.94 -1.81 -3.80
CA TYR A 134 11.85 -1.83 -4.78
C TYR A 134 10.91 -0.63 -4.62
N LEU A 135 10.44 -0.34 -3.40
CA LEU A 135 9.55 0.80 -3.17
C LEU A 135 10.22 2.15 -3.48
N ARG A 136 11.53 2.28 -3.26
CA ARG A 136 12.30 3.48 -3.62
C ARG A 136 12.37 3.64 -5.14
N GLU A 137 12.71 2.59 -5.87
CA GLU A 137 12.76 2.59 -7.33
C GLU A 137 11.39 2.96 -7.93
N VAL A 138 10.31 2.34 -7.45
CA VAL A 138 8.94 2.68 -7.90
C VAL A 138 8.62 4.15 -7.65
N LYS A 139 9.01 4.69 -6.48
CA LYS A 139 8.82 6.11 -6.16
C LYS A 139 9.52 7.02 -7.15
N GLU A 140 10.79 6.72 -7.44
CA GLU A 140 11.63 7.52 -8.33
C GLU A 140 11.13 7.44 -9.77
N CYS A 141 10.81 6.25 -10.27
CA CYS A 141 10.23 6.04 -11.59
C CYS A 141 8.92 6.80 -11.77
N GLN A 142 8.01 6.74 -10.80
CA GLN A 142 6.73 7.48 -10.88
C GLN A 142 6.93 9.00 -10.76
N ALA A 143 7.88 9.46 -9.94
CA ALA A 143 8.17 10.88 -9.82
C ALA A 143 8.73 11.47 -11.13
N LYS A 144 9.68 10.76 -11.76
CA LYS A 144 10.23 11.13 -13.07
C LYS A 144 9.15 11.11 -14.16
N ALA A 145 8.34 10.04 -14.21
CA ALA A 145 7.27 9.90 -15.20
C ALA A 145 6.20 11.00 -15.11
N ARG A 146 5.90 11.49 -13.90
CA ARG A 146 4.95 12.60 -13.66
C ARG A 146 5.57 13.98 -13.82
N GLY A 147 6.88 14.09 -14.02
CA GLY A 147 7.53 15.38 -14.19
C GLY A 147 7.50 16.27 -12.96
N ILE A 148 7.35 15.71 -11.76
CA ILE A 148 7.36 16.50 -10.52
C ILE A 148 8.79 17.04 -10.37
N PRO A 149 9.04 18.35 -10.56
CA PRO A 149 10.38 18.87 -10.43
C PRO A 149 10.79 18.67 -8.98
N TYR A 150 11.91 17.98 -8.77
CA TYR A 150 12.47 17.74 -7.46
C TYR A 150 13.00 19.08 -6.91
N LYS A 151 12.11 19.92 -6.37
CA LYS A 151 12.49 21.10 -5.59
C LYS A 151 13.07 20.59 -4.26
N LYS A 152 14.32 20.14 -4.31
CA LYS A 152 15.16 19.94 -3.14
C LYS A 152 15.21 21.30 -2.43
N LYS A 153 14.51 21.46 -1.30
CA LYS A 153 14.88 22.53 -0.35
C LYS A 153 16.32 22.23 0.05
N LYS A 154 17.28 22.91 -0.59
CA LYS A 154 18.72 22.79 -0.32
C LYS A 154 18.96 23.10 1.17
N LYS A 155 19.19 22.05 1.96
CA LYS A 155 20.13 22.15 3.09
C LYS A 155 21.49 21.74 2.51
N LYS A 156 22.47 22.66 2.55
CA LYS A 156 23.80 22.48 1.95
C LYS A 156 24.48 21.23 2.54
N ALA A 157 24.85 20.28 1.68
CA ALA A 157 25.95 19.35 1.88
C ALA A 157 26.42 18.85 0.50
N SER A 158 27.73 18.60 0.41
CA SER A 158 28.63 18.50 -0.75
C SER A 158 28.37 17.36 -1.75
N GLU A 159 28.97 17.55 -2.93
CA GLU A 159 28.89 16.79 -4.17
C GLU A 159 29.29 15.30 -4.08
N SER A 160 28.59 14.45 -4.83
CA SER A 160 29.19 13.33 -5.57
C SER A 160 28.32 13.02 -6.79
N LYS A 161 28.93 13.08 -7.98
CA LYS A 161 28.38 12.68 -9.29
C LYS A 161 28.30 11.15 -9.39
N GLY A 162 27.30 10.66 -10.11
CA GLY A 162 27.18 9.28 -10.54
C GLY A 162 25.94 9.10 -11.43
N ASP A 163 26.12 9.34 -12.73
CA ASP A 163 25.19 8.98 -13.81
C ASP A 163 25.32 7.46 -14.07
N ASP A 164 24.23 6.70 -13.91
CA ASP A 164 23.40 6.05 -14.96
C ASP A 164 23.92 4.69 -15.47
N ASP A 165 23.22 3.60 -15.08
CA ASP A 165 22.65 2.61 -16.00
C ASP A 165 21.67 1.68 -15.24
N CYS A 166 20.43 1.60 -15.69
CA CYS A 166 19.53 0.48 -15.35
C CYS A 166 19.01 -0.11 -16.65
N THR A 167 19.90 -0.77 -17.38
CA THR A 167 19.58 -1.64 -18.50
C THR A 167 19.55 -3.08 -18.01
N SER A 168 18.36 -3.58 -17.67
CA SER A 168 18.12 -5.02 -17.51
C SER A 168 17.47 -5.56 -18.78
N SER A 169 18.29 -6.06 -19.69
CA SER A 169 17.86 -6.93 -20.80
C SER A 169 18.76 -8.16 -20.84
N HIS A 170 18.29 -9.27 -20.27
CA HIS A 170 18.84 -10.61 -20.53
C HIS A 170 18.10 -11.23 -21.72
N PRO A 171 18.79 -11.68 -22.78
CA PRO A 171 18.22 -12.64 -23.72
C PRO A 171 18.54 -14.07 -23.27
N PHE A 172 17.54 -14.94 -23.37
CA PHE A 172 17.70 -16.39 -23.40
C PHE A 172 18.40 -16.80 -24.70
N SER A 173 19.51 -17.53 -24.60
CA SER A 173 19.85 -18.78 -25.32
C SER A 173 21.24 -19.24 -24.90
#